data_AF-A0A1V5LAZ3-F1
#
_entry.id   AF-A0A1V5LAZ3-F1
#
_cell.length_a   1.000
_cell.length_b   1.000
_cell.length_c   1.000
_cell.angle_alpha   90.00
_cell.angle_beta   90.00
_cell.angle_gamma   90.00
#
_symmetry.space_group_name_H-M   'P 1'
#
loop_
_entity.id
_entity.type
_entity.pdbx_description
1 polymer ?
#
loop_
_entity_poly.entity_id
_entity_poly.type
_entity_poly.pdbx_seq_one_letter_code
_entity_poly.pdbx_strand_id
1 'polypeptide(L)'
;MVAEELIRRHDWGPVRSRFSGLTVEGRLGPAVVLMVMPQTYMNLSGDSIGKAARFYKVGVDDILAIHDEVELPFGVVRLKRGGGLGGHNGLRSLEKVMRSREFWRVRVGVGRPPAPGADLAGYVLSPFTEPTEDVRALVVAAAELVELWLSGGESAPDAPGRDSAVGETG
;
A
#
# COMPACT_ATOMS: atom_id res chain seq x y z
N MET A 1 -7.15 8.60 -6.11
CA MET A 1 -6.70 9.16 -4.81
C MET A 1 -5.17 9.06 -4.63
N VAL A 2 -4.59 8.09 -3.91
CA VAL A 2 -3.13 8.08 -3.64
C VAL A 2 -2.31 7.68 -4.86
N ALA A 3 -2.73 6.63 -5.57
CA ALA A 3 -2.07 6.19 -6.80
C ALA A 3 -2.01 7.29 -7.86
N GLU A 4 -3.15 7.93 -8.14
CA GLU A 4 -3.25 9.07 -9.06
C GLU A 4 -2.40 10.26 -8.62
N GLU A 5 -2.35 10.56 -7.32
CA GLU A 5 -1.53 11.65 -6.80
C GLU A 5 -0.03 11.38 -7.03
N LEU A 6 0.43 10.15 -6.78
CA LEU A 6 1.82 9.76 -7.06
C LEU A 6 2.14 9.82 -8.55
N ILE A 7 1.25 9.30 -9.41
CA ILE A 7 1.41 9.37 -10.88
C ILE A 7 1.54 10.83 -11.33
N ARG A 8 0.69 11.71 -10.81
CA ARG A 8 0.67 13.14 -11.14
C ARG A 8 1.92 13.88 -10.65
N ARG A 9 2.40 13.61 -9.44
CA ARG A 9 3.57 14.29 -8.84
C ARG A 9 4.87 13.99 -9.58
N HIS A 10 5.03 12.75 -10.02
CA HIS A 10 6.29 12.24 -10.54
C HIS A 10 6.29 12.01 -12.06
N ASP A 11 5.21 12.42 -12.75
CA ASP A 11 5.02 12.23 -14.18
C ASP A 11 5.33 10.79 -14.63
N TRP A 12 4.82 9.82 -13.85
CA TRP A 12 5.05 8.42 -14.16
C TRP A 12 4.34 8.01 -15.46
N GLY A 13 4.84 6.94 -16.07
CA GLY A 13 4.48 6.53 -17.43
C GLY A 13 2.98 6.23 -17.62
N PRO A 14 2.58 5.92 -18.87
CA PRO A 14 1.18 5.71 -19.20
C PRO A 14 0.58 4.54 -18.44
N VAL A 15 -0.69 4.66 -18.07
CA VAL A 15 -1.47 3.57 -17.47
C VAL A 15 -1.66 2.45 -18.49
N ARG A 16 -1.31 1.21 -18.12
CA ARG A 16 -1.44 0.02 -18.97
C ARG A 16 -2.26 -1.06 -18.26
N SER A 17 -3.13 -1.75 -19.01
CA SER A 17 -3.85 -2.92 -18.51
C SER A 17 -2.96 -4.17 -18.56
N ARG A 18 -2.49 -4.64 -17.40
CA ARG A 18 -1.61 -5.82 -17.26
C ARG A 18 -1.91 -6.54 -15.93
N PHE A 19 -1.64 -7.83 -15.87
CA PHE A 19 -1.75 -8.62 -14.63
C PHE A 19 -3.13 -8.56 -13.96
N SER A 20 -4.22 -8.47 -14.73
CA SER A 20 -5.59 -8.28 -14.18
C SER A 20 -5.77 -6.99 -13.37
N GLY A 21 -5.00 -5.95 -13.71
CA GLY A 21 -5.08 -4.62 -13.11
C GLY A 21 -4.62 -3.53 -14.06
N LEU A 22 -4.64 -2.30 -13.56
CA LEU A 22 -3.96 -1.17 -14.18
C LEU A 22 -2.55 -1.05 -13.59
N THR A 23 -1.59 -0.73 -14.44
CA THR A 23 -0.18 -0.62 -14.06
C THR A 23 0.43 0.66 -14.56
N VAL A 24 1.34 1.21 -13.78
CA VAL A 24 2.15 2.36 -14.17
C VAL A 24 3.59 2.08 -13.77
N GLU A 25 4.51 2.31 -14.70
CA GLU A 25 5.95 2.24 -14.45
C GLU A 25 6.48 3.65 -14.20
N GLY A 26 7.35 3.77 -13.21
CA GLY A 26 7.89 5.04 -12.77
C GLY A 26 9.26 4.90 -12.13
N ARG A 27 9.86 6.04 -11.81
CA ARG A 27 11.10 6.11 -11.05
C ARG A 27 10.97 7.20 -9.99
N LEU A 28 11.60 6.97 -8.84
CA LEU A 28 11.78 7.98 -7.81
C LEU A 28 13.21 7.85 -7.27
N GLY A 29 14.07 8.81 -7.62
CA GLY A 29 15.50 8.70 -7.36
C GLY A 29 16.08 7.40 -7.95
N PRO A 30 16.76 6.56 -7.14
CA PRO A 30 17.30 5.28 -7.60
C PRO A 30 16.23 4.17 -7.73
N ALA A 31 15.06 4.33 -7.13
CA ALA A 31 14.03 3.29 -7.11
C ALA A 31 13.31 3.20 -8.47
N VAL A 32 13.22 1.98 -9.01
CA VAL A 32 12.35 1.65 -10.14
C VAL A 32 11.04 1.12 -9.58
N VAL A 33 9.93 1.72 -9.97
CA VAL A 33 8.61 1.48 -9.37
C VAL A 33 7.68 0.88 -10.41
N LEU A 34 6.99 -0.19 -10.03
CA LEU A 34 5.79 -0.66 -10.69
C LEU A 34 4.61 -0.46 -9.75
N MET A 35 3.77 0.53 -10.06
CA MET A 35 2.48 0.67 -9.40
C MET A 35 1.49 -0.31 -10.00
N VAL A 36 0.76 -1.03 -9.16
CA VAL A 36 -0.31 -1.95 -9.55
C VAL A 36 -1.58 -1.54 -8.84
N MET A 37 -2.63 -1.28 -9.61
CA MET A 37 -3.99 -1.03 -9.16
C MET A 37 -4.86 -2.22 -9.63
N PRO A 38 -5.04 -3.25 -8.79
CA PRO A 38 -5.84 -4.42 -9.16
C PRO A 38 -7.24 -4.00 -9.65
N GLN A 39 -7.72 -4.64 -10.70
CA GLN A 39 -9.09 -4.48 -11.22
C GLN A 39 -9.92 -5.75 -10.95
N THR A 40 -9.48 -6.54 -9.96
CA THR A 40 -10.19 -7.70 -9.43
C THR A 40 -11.07 -7.29 -8.25
N TYR A 41 -11.93 -8.19 -7.78
CA TYR A 41 -12.55 -8.02 -6.46
C TYR A 41 -11.48 -7.93 -5.37
N MET A 42 -11.78 -7.22 -4.29
CA MET A 42 -10.83 -6.97 -3.19
C MET A 42 -10.27 -8.25 -2.57
N ASN A 43 -11.07 -9.32 -2.46
CA ASN A 43 -10.59 -10.63 -1.99
C ASN A 43 -9.66 -11.37 -2.97
N LEU A 44 -9.49 -10.85 -4.19
CA LEU A 44 -8.63 -11.37 -5.26
C LEU A 44 -7.54 -10.37 -5.67
N SER A 45 -7.28 -9.32 -4.89
CA SER A 45 -6.21 -8.35 -5.19
C SER A 45 -4.82 -8.99 -5.24
N GLY A 46 -4.58 -10.02 -4.41
CA GLY A 46 -3.33 -10.75 -4.39
C GLY A 46 -3.01 -11.48 -5.70
N ASP A 47 -4.03 -11.92 -6.45
CA ASP A 47 -3.81 -12.60 -7.73
C ASP A 47 -3.21 -11.68 -8.78
N SER A 48 -3.62 -10.40 -8.79
CA SER A 48 -3.05 -9.38 -9.66
C SER A 48 -1.60 -9.07 -9.27
N ILE A 49 -1.39 -8.80 -7.97
CA ILE A 49 -0.08 -8.45 -7.44
C ILE A 49 0.92 -9.60 -7.62
N GLY A 50 0.52 -10.85 -7.38
CA GLY A 50 1.39 -12.01 -7.54
C GLY A 50 1.75 -12.32 -8.99
N LYS A 51 0.88 -12.02 -9.96
CA LYS A 51 1.24 -12.09 -11.39
C LYS A 51 2.35 -11.09 -11.73
N ALA A 52 2.21 -9.84 -11.26
CA ALA A 52 3.23 -8.81 -11.45
C ALA A 52 4.54 -9.17 -10.74
N ALA A 53 4.48 -9.57 -9.47
CA ALA A 53 5.65 -9.93 -8.67
C ALA A 53 6.45 -11.08 -9.29
N ARG A 54 5.79 -12.13 -9.78
CA ARG A 54 6.46 -13.22 -10.50
C ARG A 54 7.11 -12.78 -11.81
N PHE A 55 6.42 -11.93 -12.58
CA PHE A 55 6.94 -11.45 -13.87
C PHE A 55 8.21 -10.61 -13.69
N TYR A 56 8.19 -9.68 -12.72
CA TYR A 56 9.32 -8.80 -12.42
C TYR A 56 10.32 -9.37 -11.40
N LYS A 57 10.09 -10.59 -10.89
CA LYS A 57 10.93 -11.26 -9.89
C LYS A 57 11.08 -10.43 -8.60
N VAL A 58 10.00 -9.81 -8.17
CA VAL A 58 9.92 -8.96 -6.96
C VAL A 58 9.64 -9.84 -5.73
N GLY A 59 10.46 -9.67 -4.69
CA GLY A 59 10.28 -10.34 -3.40
C GLY A 59 9.30 -9.63 -2.49
N VAL A 60 8.89 -10.28 -1.38
CA VAL A 60 7.95 -9.69 -0.42
C VAL A 60 8.46 -8.40 0.23
N ASP A 61 9.78 -8.29 0.40
CA ASP A 61 10.43 -7.14 1.03
C ASP A 61 10.35 -5.86 0.20
N ASP A 62 10.11 -6.00 -1.10
CA ASP A 62 10.00 -4.90 -2.07
C ASP A 62 8.54 -4.58 -2.43
N ILE A 63 7.58 -5.16 -1.68
CA ILE A 63 6.15 -4.88 -1.87
C ILE A 63 5.69 -3.89 -0.79
N LEU A 64 5.07 -2.81 -1.26
CA LEU A 64 4.34 -1.84 -0.44
C LEU A 64 2.86 -1.83 -0.84
N ALA A 65 1.98 -2.16 0.10
CA ALA A 65 0.52 -2.06 -0.08
C ALA A 65 -0.01 -0.75 0.51
N ILE A 66 -0.80 0.00 -0.25
CA ILE A 66 -1.54 1.17 0.25
C ILE A 66 -2.99 0.74 0.45
N HIS A 67 -3.52 0.90 1.66
CA HIS A 67 -4.88 0.45 1.96
C HIS A 67 -5.56 1.33 3.02
N ASP A 68 -6.89 1.33 3.01
CA ASP A 68 -7.71 1.93 4.05
C ASP A 68 -7.59 1.16 5.37
N GLU A 69 -7.55 1.89 6.48
CA GLU A 69 -7.39 1.36 7.82
C GLU A 69 -8.43 1.96 8.76
N VAL A 70 -9.37 1.13 9.18
CA VAL A 70 -10.52 1.54 9.99
C VAL A 70 -10.15 1.72 11.46
N GLU A 71 -9.07 1.07 11.93
CA GLU A 71 -8.59 1.25 13.31
C GLU A 71 -7.77 2.53 13.50
N LEU A 72 -7.37 3.19 12.42
CA LEU A 72 -6.71 4.50 12.47
C LEU A 72 -7.77 5.59 12.30
N PRO A 73 -7.76 6.65 13.14
CA PRO A 73 -8.61 7.81 12.94
C PRO A 73 -8.42 8.42 11.56
N PHE A 74 -9.46 9.05 11.02
CA PHE A 74 -9.35 9.81 9.78
C PHE A 74 -8.20 10.83 9.86
N GLY A 75 -7.46 10.98 8.77
CA GLY A 75 -6.29 11.88 8.70
C GLY A 75 -4.98 11.25 9.19
N VAL A 76 -5.01 10.09 9.87
CA VAL A 76 -3.81 9.42 10.36
C VAL A 76 -3.27 8.44 9.32
N VAL A 77 -2.03 8.66 8.87
CA VAL A 77 -1.33 7.74 7.98
C VAL A 77 -0.15 7.11 8.72
N ARG A 78 0.06 5.79 8.60
CA ARG A 78 1.21 5.09 9.20
C ARG A 78 1.85 4.10 8.24
N LEU A 79 3.17 3.96 8.33
CA LEU A 79 3.93 2.93 7.64
C LEU A 79 4.13 1.75 8.60
N LYS A 80 3.94 0.52 8.11
CA LYS A 80 4.14 -0.69 8.90
C LYS A 80 4.66 -1.83 8.04
N ARG A 81 5.63 -2.59 8.55
CA ARG A 81 6.03 -3.90 7.99
C ARG A 81 5.37 -5.03 8.78
N GLY A 82 4.99 -6.11 8.11
CA GLY A 82 4.52 -7.31 8.82
C GLY A 82 3.23 -7.08 9.60
N GLY A 83 2.84 -8.05 10.44
CA GLY A 83 1.77 -7.91 11.43
C GLY A 83 0.35 -8.27 10.96
N GLY A 84 -0.64 -8.02 11.82
CA GLY A 84 -2.04 -8.40 11.59
C GLY A 84 -2.68 -7.68 10.40
N LEU A 85 -3.64 -8.35 9.74
CA LEU A 85 -4.30 -7.87 8.53
C LEU A 85 -5.60 -7.08 8.79
N GLY A 86 -6.02 -6.95 10.04
CA GLY A 86 -7.18 -6.11 10.41
C GLY A 86 -8.51 -6.52 9.76
N GLY A 87 -8.65 -7.79 9.33
CA GLY A 87 -9.83 -8.23 8.58
C GLY A 87 -9.85 -7.81 7.10
N HIS A 88 -8.89 -7.01 6.64
CA HIS A 88 -8.85 -6.46 5.29
C HIS A 88 -8.67 -7.56 4.22
N ASN A 89 -9.66 -7.71 3.34
CA ASN A 89 -9.71 -8.80 2.36
C ASN A 89 -8.60 -8.72 1.29
N GLY A 90 -8.22 -7.52 0.86
CA GLY A 90 -7.08 -7.30 -0.05
C GLY A 90 -5.76 -7.78 0.52
N LEU A 91 -5.42 -7.40 1.76
CA LEU A 91 -4.21 -7.87 2.42
C LEU A 91 -4.21 -9.38 2.66
N ARG A 92 -5.37 -9.98 2.99
CA ARG A 92 -5.51 -11.44 3.12
C ARG A 92 -5.28 -12.17 1.80
N SER A 93 -5.76 -11.58 0.71
CA SER A 93 -5.50 -12.06 -0.65
C SER A 93 -4.01 -12.01 -0.97
N LEU A 94 -3.36 -10.87 -0.66
CA LEU A 94 -1.92 -10.68 -0.89
C LEU A 94 -1.08 -11.66 -0.07
N GLU A 95 -1.36 -11.82 1.22
CA GLU A 95 -0.71 -12.81 2.10
C GLU A 95 -0.78 -14.21 1.48
N LYS A 96 -1.96 -14.64 1.04
CA LYS A 96 -2.16 -15.98 0.47
C LYS A 96 -1.26 -16.23 -0.74
N VAL A 97 -1.09 -15.22 -1.59
CA VAL A 97 -0.29 -15.33 -2.81
C VAL A 97 1.21 -15.20 -2.53
N MET A 98 1.61 -14.29 -1.65
CA MET A 98 3.01 -14.08 -1.26
C MET A 98 3.52 -15.13 -0.25
N ARG A 99 2.61 -15.87 0.39
CA ARG A 99 2.89 -16.81 1.49
C ARG A 99 3.66 -16.15 2.65
N SER A 100 3.43 -14.86 2.84
CA SER A 100 4.12 -14.04 3.84
C SER A 100 3.30 -12.79 4.15
N ARG A 101 3.47 -12.27 5.37
CA ARG A 101 2.94 -10.98 5.81
C ARG A 101 3.99 -9.88 5.83
N GLU A 102 5.26 -10.20 5.58
CA GLU A 102 6.42 -9.32 5.79
C GLU A 102 6.57 -8.19 4.77
N PHE A 103 5.52 -7.93 3.97
CA PHE A 103 5.45 -6.79 3.07
C PHE A 103 5.16 -5.50 3.85
N TRP A 104 5.52 -4.37 3.24
CA TRP A 104 5.26 -3.05 3.79
C TRP A 104 3.84 -2.58 3.51
N ARG A 105 3.34 -1.68 4.35
CA ARG A 105 1.98 -1.15 4.27
C ARG A 105 1.94 0.33 4.61
N VAL A 106 1.39 1.15 3.72
CA VAL A 106 0.87 2.49 4.05
C VAL A 106 -0.59 2.32 4.45
N ARG A 107 -0.86 2.50 5.75
CA ARG A 107 -2.16 2.40 6.38
C ARG A 107 -2.80 3.77 6.38
N VAL A 108 -3.87 3.95 5.60
CA VAL A 108 -4.57 5.23 5.42
C VAL A 108 -5.79 5.24 6.33
N GLY A 109 -5.73 6.01 7.41
CA GLY A 109 -6.80 6.09 8.40
C GLY A 109 -8.09 6.63 7.80
N VAL A 110 -9.14 5.81 7.81
CA VAL A 110 -10.50 6.19 7.41
C VAL A 110 -11.46 6.19 8.60
N GLY A 111 -11.01 5.75 9.78
CA GLY A 111 -11.83 5.67 10.97
C GLY A 111 -12.82 4.51 10.97
N ARG A 112 -13.51 4.36 12.10
CA ARG A 112 -14.65 3.44 12.23
C ARG A 112 -15.95 4.19 11.93
N PRO A 113 -17.00 3.47 11.49
CA PRO A 113 -18.34 4.01 11.47
C PRO A 113 -18.70 4.61 12.84
N PRO A 114 -19.35 5.79 12.90
CA PRO A 114 -19.66 6.46 14.16
C PRO A 114 -20.67 5.68 15.03
N ALA A 115 -21.55 4.90 14.41
CA ALA A 115 -22.51 4.07 15.12
C ALA A 115 -21.90 2.70 15.48
N PRO A 116 -21.92 2.30 16.77
CA PRO A 116 -21.49 0.96 17.18
C PRO A 116 -22.29 -0.13 16.47
N GLY A 117 -21.60 -1.15 15.96
CA GLY A 117 -22.24 -2.28 15.26
C GLY A 117 -22.72 -1.97 13.84
N ALA A 118 -22.43 -0.79 13.29
CA ALA A 118 -22.72 -0.49 11.90
C ALA A 118 -21.91 -1.37 10.94
N ASP A 119 -22.44 -1.53 9.73
CA ASP A 119 -21.83 -2.32 8.67
C ASP A 119 -20.50 -1.70 8.21
N LEU A 120 -19.40 -2.33 8.62
CA LEU A 120 -18.06 -1.91 8.25
C LEU A 120 -17.80 -2.04 6.74
N ALA A 121 -18.36 -3.08 6.10
CA ALA A 121 -18.16 -3.30 4.67
C ALA A 121 -18.86 -2.21 3.86
N GLY A 122 -20.11 -1.89 4.18
CA GLY A 122 -20.83 -0.76 3.59
C GLY A 122 -20.13 0.57 3.83
N TYR A 123 -19.55 0.79 5.01
CA TYR A 123 -18.83 2.02 5.35
C TYR A 123 -17.60 2.24 4.46
N VAL A 124 -16.71 1.26 4.32
CA VAL A 124 -15.50 1.41 3.49
C VAL A 124 -15.79 1.47 1.98
N LEU A 125 -16.99 1.06 1.56
CA LEU A 125 -17.47 1.18 0.18
C LEU A 125 -18.19 2.51 -0.11
N SER A 126 -18.48 3.30 0.93
CA SER A 126 -19.18 4.57 0.78
C SER A 126 -18.21 5.72 0.47
N PRO A 127 -18.66 6.78 -0.23
CA PRO A 127 -17.87 8.00 -0.39
C PRO A 127 -17.53 8.64 0.96
N PHE A 128 -16.40 9.36 1.03
CA PHE A 128 -16.05 10.17 2.20
C PHE A 128 -17.12 11.23 2.48
N THR A 129 -17.35 11.47 3.77
CA THR A 129 -18.26 12.52 4.26
C THR A 129 -17.52 13.74 4.79
N GLU A 130 -16.21 13.60 4.94
CA GLU A 130 -15.25 14.59 5.39
C GLU A 130 -15.07 15.70 4.34
N PRO A 131 -14.64 16.91 4.75
CA PRO A 131 -14.33 17.99 3.82
C PRO A 131 -13.34 17.56 2.74
N THR A 132 -13.53 18.07 1.52
CA THR A 132 -12.71 17.67 0.36
C THR A 132 -11.22 18.02 0.56
N GLU A 133 -10.94 19.13 1.23
CA GLU A 133 -9.61 19.56 1.64
C GLU A 133 -8.93 18.56 2.59
N ASP A 134 -9.67 17.98 3.51
CA ASP A 134 -9.17 17.02 4.49
C ASP A 134 -8.87 15.66 3.82
N VAL A 135 -9.74 15.23 2.91
CA VAL A 135 -9.49 14.04 2.06
C VAL A 135 -8.27 14.26 1.18
N ARG A 136 -8.09 15.46 0.62
CA ARG A 136 -6.88 15.79 -0.15
C ARG A 136 -5.63 15.75 0.73
N ALA A 137 -5.69 16.30 1.94
CA ALA A 137 -4.57 16.26 2.89
C ALA A 137 -4.20 14.82 3.28
N LEU A 138 -5.19 13.96 3.51
CA LEU A 138 -4.99 12.52 3.76
C LEU A 138 -4.26 11.83 2.59
N VAL A 139 -4.68 12.12 1.36
CA VAL A 139 -4.06 11.57 0.14
C VAL A 139 -2.62 12.06 -0.01
N VAL A 140 -2.37 13.34 0.25
CA VAL A 140 -1.03 13.95 0.23
C VAL A 140 -0.11 13.26 1.24
N ALA A 141 -0.55 13.11 2.50
CA ALA A 141 0.24 12.46 3.55
C ALA A 141 0.55 10.99 3.23
N ALA A 142 -0.40 10.27 2.61
CA ALA A 142 -0.16 8.91 2.15
C ALA A 142 0.87 8.83 1.02
N ALA A 143 0.83 9.75 0.05
CA ALA A 143 1.81 9.82 -1.02
C ALA A 143 3.21 10.14 -0.49
N GLU A 144 3.34 11.09 0.44
CA GLU A 144 4.62 11.43 1.08
C GLU A 144 5.25 10.23 1.81
N LEU A 145 4.43 9.40 2.45
CA LEU A 145 4.92 8.21 3.14
C LEU A 145 5.39 7.11 2.18
N VAL A 146 4.75 7.00 1.00
CA VAL A 146 5.23 6.14 -0.09
C VAL A 146 6.56 6.65 -0.62
N GLU A 147 6.69 7.96 -0.84
CA GLU A 147 7.92 8.61 -1.31
C GLU A 147 9.07 8.42 -0.31
N LEU A 148 8.80 8.57 1.00
CA LEU A 148 9.76 8.31 2.06
C LEU A 148 10.26 6.85 2.04
N TRP A 149 9.36 5.88 1.89
CA TRP A 149 9.76 4.48 1.78
C TRP A 149 10.60 4.21 0.53
N LEU A 150 10.19 4.74 -0.63
CA LEU A 150 10.90 4.58 -1.90
C LEU A 150 12.29 5.23 -1.92
N SER A 151 12.48 6.32 -1.18
CA SER A 151 13.78 6.99 -1.06
C SER A 151 14.77 6.24 -0.14
N GLY A 152 14.37 5.12 0.47
CA GLY A 152 15.23 4.33 1.36
C GLY A 152 15.33 4.92 2.77
N GLY A 153 14.37 5.75 3.19
CA GLY A 153 14.40 6.39 4.49
C GLY A 153 14.51 5.37 5.64
N GLU A 154 15.66 5.36 6.31
CA GLU A 154 16.00 4.55 7.48
C GLU A 154 15.20 4.87 8.76
N SER A 155 14.08 5.58 8.65
CA SER A 155 13.30 6.03 9.79
C SER A 155 11.80 6.05 9.49
N ALA A 156 11.22 4.88 9.29
CA ALA A 156 9.80 4.68 9.58
C ALA A 156 9.69 4.27 11.06
N PRO A 157 8.82 4.89 11.87
CA PRO A 157 8.85 4.80 13.35
C PRO A 157 8.50 3.44 13.97
N ASP A 158 8.62 2.32 13.24
CA ASP A 158 8.39 0.96 13.76
C ASP A 158 9.11 -0.15 12.94
N ALA A 159 10.27 0.12 12.33
CA ALA A 159 11.05 -0.92 11.64
C ALA A 159 12.01 -1.65 12.61
N PRO A 160 11.86 -2.96 12.89
CA PRO A 160 12.93 -3.73 13.50
C PRO A 160 14.11 -3.82 12.53
N GLY A 161 15.30 -3.57 13.05
CA GLY A 161 16.55 -3.42 12.31
C GLY A 161 16.81 -4.53 11.29
N ARG A 162 17.25 -4.12 10.10
CA ARG A 162 17.95 -5.02 9.18
C ARG A 162 19.36 -5.14 9.70
N ASP A 163 19.61 -6.14 10.55
CA ASP A 163 20.99 -6.52 10.87
C ASP A 163 21.68 -6.96 9.58
N SER A 164 22.76 -6.26 9.30
CA SER A 164 23.75 -6.56 8.28
C SER A 164 24.41 -7.90 8.59
N ALA A 165 24.03 -8.96 7.89
CA ALA A 165 24.85 -10.15 7.72
C ALA A 165 25.69 -9.99 6.44
N VAL A 166 26.75 -9.20 6.53
CA VAL A 166 27.90 -9.31 5.63
C VAL A 166 28.74 -10.48 6.16
N GLY A 167 29.07 -11.40 5.27
CA GLY A 167 29.64 -12.68 5.60
C GLY A 167 31.05 -12.61 6.19
N GLU A 168 31.38 -13.64 6.95
CA GLU A 168 32.75 -14.09 7.11
C GLU A 168 32.84 -15.51 6.58
N THR A 169 33.44 -15.64 5.40
CA THR A 169 34.09 -16.86 4.95
C THR A 169 35.40 -17.02 5.73
N GLY A 170 35.51 -18.12 6.46
CA GLY A 170 36.74 -18.64 7.06
C GLY A 170 36.57 -20.12 7.33
#